data_AF-A0A374NRC2-F1
#
_entry.id   AF-A0A374NRC2-F1
#
_cell.length_a   1.000
_cell.length_b   1.000
_cell.length_c   1.000
_cell.angle_alpha   90.00
_cell.angle_beta   90.00
_cell.angle_gamma   90.00
#
_symmetry.space_group_name_H-M   'P 1'
#
loop_
_entity.id
_entity.type
_entity.pdbx_description
1 polymer ?
#
loop_
_entity_poly.entity_id
_entity_poly.type
_entity_poly.pdbx_seq_one_letter_code
_entity_poly.pdbx_strand_id
1 'polypeptide(L)' 'MNTGKVIILLDYIKDKKVSLRLNVYQKNARAISFYQREGFIIQCEGLDEATGEKEYTMLWKRK' A
#
# COMPACT_ATOMS: atom_id res chain seq x y z
N MET A 1 -0.87 -11.80 -14.45
CA MET A 1 -0.18 -12.06 -13.16
C MET A 1 1.23 -11.55 -13.30
N ASN A 2 1.58 -10.45 -12.61
CA ASN A 2 2.86 -9.74 -12.78
C ASN A 2 3.57 -9.61 -11.41
N THR A 3 3.59 -10.72 -10.65
CA THR A 3 3.79 -10.73 -9.19
C THR A 3 5.25 -10.64 -8.75
N GLY A 4 6.23 -10.86 -9.64
CA GLY A 4 7.64 -10.89 -9.25
C GLY A 4 8.28 -9.51 -9.00
N LYS A 5 7.90 -8.47 -9.75
CA LYS A 5 8.58 -7.16 -9.68
C LYS A 5 8.17 -6.30 -8.48
N VAL A 6 6.90 -6.33 -8.10
CA VAL A 6 6.37 -5.49 -7.00
C VAL A 6 6.97 -5.90 -5.65
N ILE A 7 7.15 -7.21 -5.44
CA ILE A 7 7.72 -7.76 -4.20
C ILE A 7 9.19 -7.33 -4.07
N ILE A 8 10.00 -7.48 -5.13
CA ILE A 8 11.43 -7.12 -5.11
C ILE A 8 11.64 -5.65 -4.73
N LEU A 9 10.88 -4.74 -5.32
CA LEU A 9 11.00 -3.31 -5.00
C LEU A 9 10.55 -3.01 -3.58
N LEU A 10 9.46 -3.63 -3.13
CA LEU A 10 8.94 -3.42 -1.79
C LEU A 10 9.92 -3.91 -0.72
N ASP A 11 10.49 -5.10 -0.90
CA ASP A 11 11.50 -5.67 0.00
C ASP A 11 12.76 -4.81 0.06
N TYR A 12 13.25 -4.37 -1.11
CA TYR A 12 14.40 -3.48 -1.21
C TYR A 12 14.19 -2.17 -0.42
N ILE A 13 12.99 -1.60 -0.49
CA ILE A 13 12.67 -0.35 0.23
C ILE A 13 12.47 -0.61 1.73
N LYS A 14 11.81 -1.72 2.11
CA LYS A 14 11.59 -2.10 3.52
C LYS A 14 12.90 -2.32 4.29
N ASP A 15 13.94 -2.79 3.62
CA ASP A 15 15.29 -2.92 4.21
C ASP A 15 15.86 -1.54 4.62
N LYS A 16 15.57 -0.50 3.83
CA LYS A 16 16.19 0.83 3.96
C LYS A 16 15.39 1.84 4.77
N LYS A 17 14.11 1.60 5.03
CA LYS A 17 13.19 2.56 5.65
C LYS A 17 12.59 2.00 6.92
N VAL A 18 12.42 2.85 7.94
CA VAL A 18 11.74 2.50 9.20
C VAL A 18 10.22 2.47 9.06
N SER A 19 9.67 3.15 8.05
CA SER A 19 8.24 3.18 7.77
C SER A 19 7.97 3.51 6.31
N LEU A 20 6.82 3.05 5.80
CA LEU A 20 6.32 3.35 4.47
C LEU A 20 4.85 3.76 4.56
N ARG A 21 4.47 4.74 3.73
CA ARG A 21 3.09 5.18 3.54
C ARG A 21 2.76 5.13 2.06
N LEU A 22 1.57 4.68 1.74
CA LEU A 22 1.03 4.68 0.39
C LEU A 22 -0.47 4.93 0.40
N ASN A 23 -1.01 5.32 -0.74
CA ASN A 23 -2.45 5.36 -0.97
C ASN A 23 -2.85 4.29 -1.99
N VAL A 24 -4.03 3.69 -1.81
CA VAL A 24 -4.60 2.71 -2.72
C VAL A 24 -6.09 2.94 -2.89
N TYR A 25 -6.57 3.00 -4.13
CA TYR A 25 -8.00 3.11 -4.39
C TYR A 25 -8.76 1.92 -3.79
N GLN A 26 -9.89 2.20 -3.11
CA GLN A 26 -10.68 1.18 -2.43
C GLN A 26 -11.21 0.10 -3.41
N LYS A 27 -11.48 0.49 -4.66
CA LYS A 27 -11.91 -0.44 -5.72
C LYS A 27 -10.83 -1.46 -6.12
N ASN A 28 -9.56 -1.22 -5.79
CA ASN A 28 -8.47 -2.14 -6.09
C ASN A 28 -8.26 -3.15 -4.96
N ALA A 29 -9.26 -4.00 -4.74
CA ALA A 29 -9.24 -5.05 -3.70
C ALA A 29 -7.99 -5.93 -3.77
N ARG A 30 -7.45 -6.19 -4.97
CA ARG A 30 -6.22 -6.97 -5.15
C ARG A 30 -5.00 -6.30 -4.54
N ALA A 31 -4.83 -4.98 -4.74
CA ALA A 31 -3.72 -4.24 -4.18
C ALA A 31 -3.85 -4.09 -2.65
N ILE A 32 -5.07 -3.85 -2.15
CA ILE A 32 -5.35 -3.79 -0.72
C ILE A 32 -4.94 -5.09 -0.03
N SER A 33 -5.43 -6.23 -0.53
CA SER A 33 -5.07 -7.56 0.01
C SER A 33 -3.58 -7.89 -0.15
N PHE A 34 -2.91 -7.33 -1.16
CA PHE A 34 -1.46 -7.47 -1.28
C PHE A 34 -0.74 -6.71 -0.16
N TYR A 35 -1.02 -5.41 0.01
CA TYR A 35 -0.33 -4.60 1.02
C TYR A 35 -0.65 -5.05 2.45
N GLN A 36 -1.87 -5.50 2.73
CA GLN A 36 -2.21 -6.09 4.04
C GLN A 36 -1.40 -7.34 4.35
N ARG A 37 -1.24 -8.25 3.38
CA ARG A 37 -0.37 -9.44 3.54
C ARG A 37 1.09 -9.06 3.76
N GLU A 38 1.53 -7.96 3.15
CA GLU A 38 2.86 -7.37 3.32
C GLU A 38 3.02 -6.58 4.63
N GLY A 39 2.01 -6.56 5.50
CA GLY A 39 2.05 -5.96 6.83
C GLY A 39 1.68 -4.47 6.87
N PHE A 40 1.16 -3.90 5.79
CA PHE A 40 0.58 -2.56 5.84
C PHE A 40 -0.79 -2.58 6.52
N ILE A 41 -1.08 -1.58 7.33
CA ILE A 41 -2.37 -1.36 7.98
C ILE A 41 -3.08 -0.15 7.38
N ILE A 42 -4.40 -0.20 7.25
CA ILE A 42 -5.20 0.96 6.85
C ILE A 42 -5.20 1.95 8.02
N GLN A 43 -4.82 3.20 7.75
CA GLN A 43 -4.79 4.28 8.73
C GLN A 43 -6.07 5.11 8.66
N CYS A 44 -6.47 5.50 7.45
CA CYS A 44 -7.69 6.27 7.21
C CYS A 44 -8.22 6.08 5.79
N GLU A 45 -9.46 6.51 5.59
CA GLU A 45 -10.11 6.67 4.29
C GLU A 45 -9.98 8.11 3.82
N GLY A 46 -9.87 8.28 2.50
CA GLY A 46 -9.84 9.57 1.84
C GLY A 46 -10.59 9.54 0.52
N LEU A 47 -10.76 10.72 -0.06
CA LEU A 47 -11.25 10.92 -1.41
C LEU A 47 -10.11 11.56 -2.20
N ASP A 48 -9.70 10.94 -3.31
CA ASP A 48 -8.83 11.62 -4.26
C ASP A 48 -9.64 12.73 -4.94
N GLU A 49 -9.36 13.98 -4.59
CA GLU A 49 -10.10 15.15 -5.09
C GLU A 49 -10.00 15.31 -6.62
N ALA A 50 -8.94 14.80 -7.25
CA ALA A 50 -8.77 14.93 -8.69
C ALA A 50 -9.65 13.95 -9.48
N THR A 51 -9.95 12.78 -8.90
CA THR A 51 -10.72 11.72 -9.57
C THR A 51 -12.10 11.46 -8.96
N GLY A 52 -12.33 11.94 -7.74
CA GLY A 52 -13.53 11.62 -6.94
C GLY A 52 -13.55 10.16 -6.43
N GLU A 53 -12.43 9.45 -6.52
CA GLU A 53 -12.35 8.04 -6.13
C GLU A 53 -11.96 7.89 -4.65
N LYS A 54 -12.58 6.93 -3.97
CA LYS A 54 -12.20 6.62 -2.58
C LYS A 54 -10.85 5.92 -2.54
N GLU A 55 -10.02 6.31 -1.59
CA GLU A 55 -8.73 5.68 -1.33
C GLU A 55 -8.52 5.36 0.15
N TYR A 56 -7.64 4.40 0.42
CA TYR A 56 -7.08 4.12 1.73
C TYR A 56 -5.65 4.64 1.79
N THR A 57 -5.33 5.39 2.84
CA THR A 57 -3.94 5.59 3.24
C THR A 57 -3.52 4.39 4.10
N MET A 58 -2.46 3.71 3.69
CA MET A 58 -1.91 2.56 4.38
C MET A 58 -0.49 2.83 4.90
N LEU A 59 -0.18 2.27 6.07
CA LEU A 59 1.10 2.44 6.75
C LEU A 59 1.74 1.09 7.06
N TRP A 60 3.03 0.95 6.77
CA TRP A 60 3.88 -0.12 7.27
C TRP A 60 4.98 0.47 8.14
N LYS A 61 5.35 -0.22 9.22
CA LYS A 61 6.50 0.12 10.05
C LYS A 61 7.38 -1.11 10.18
N ARG A 62 8.69 -0.90 10.10
CA ARG A 62 9.67 -1.94 10.40
C ARG A 62 9.51 -2.34 11.87
N LYS A 63 9.50 -3.66 12.11
CA LYS A 63 9.48 -4.20 13.47
C LYS A 63 10.80 -3.93 14.18
#